data_AF-A0A0K1EJP3-F1
#
_entry.id   AF-A0A0K1EJP3-F1
#
_cell.length_a   1.000
_cell.length_b   1.000
_cell.length_c   1.000
_cell.angle_alpha   90.00
_cell.angle_beta   90.00
_cell.angle_gamma   90.00
#
_symmetry.space_group_name_H-M   'P 1'
#
loop_
_entity.id
_entity.type
_entity.pdbx_description
1 polymer ?
#
loop_
_entity_poly.entity_id
_entity_poly.type
_entity_poly.pdbx_seq_one_letter_code
_entity_poly.pdbx_strand_id
1 'polypeptide(L)'
;MTPAYDQIRKVLLGYLSTMNAEGLLTRALREAEIDPARFTLDDLGVLLPSIERRARLYVEPARLPRLKADLTALGGERLAFHSKILPIRHEADISTARVTAKDVCDGAGARSFVSHKVATAISELARNIVHYTPGGSIEMILRRDPPARFIVVALDQGAGITNLTEVLAGRYRSKTGLGRGLLGVKRLADRFHIDSGPQGTRIEIEVHL
;
A
#
# COMPACT_ATOMS: atom_id res chain seq x y z
N MET A 1 -25.56 -1.22 -11.30
CA MET A 1 -24.63 -1.70 -10.25
C MET A 1 -23.44 -2.33 -10.94
N THR A 2 -22.25 -2.29 -10.35
CA THR A 2 -21.05 -2.86 -10.98
C THR A 2 -21.00 -4.38 -10.80
N PRO A 3 -20.27 -5.13 -11.66
CA PRO A 3 -20.08 -6.57 -11.49
C PRO A 3 -19.50 -6.94 -10.12
N ALA A 4 -18.62 -6.09 -9.56
CA ALA A 4 -18.05 -6.27 -8.23
C ALA A 4 -19.12 -6.19 -7.13
N TYR A 5 -20.03 -5.22 -7.23
CA TYR A 5 -21.16 -5.08 -6.31
C TYR A 5 -22.01 -6.35 -6.26
N ASP A 6 -22.39 -6.87 -7.43
CA ASP A 6 -23.26 -8.05 -7.52
C ASP A 6 -22.58 -9.33 -6.99
N GLN A 7 -21.27 -9.48 -7.21
CA GLN A 7 -20.52 -10.61 -6.69
C GLN A 7 -20.43 -10.60 -5.16
N ILE A 8 -20.10 -9.46 -4.56
CA ILE A 8 -20.02 -9.34 -3.09
C ILE A 8 -21.39 -9.52 -2.47
N ARG A 9 -22.42 -8.89 -3.07
CA ARG A 9 -23.81 -9.08 -2.67
C ARG A 9 -24.19 -10.55 -2.70
N LYS A 10 -23.83 -11.30 -3.74
CA LYS A 10 -24.12 -12.75 -3.85
C LYS A 10 -23.50 -13.54 -2.69
N VAL A 11 -22.27 -13.22 -2.28
CA VAL A 11 -21.65 -13.85 -1.10
C VAL A 11 -22.39 -13.46 0.17
N LEU A 12 -22.67 -12.17 0.38
CA LEU A 12 -23.40 -11.69 1.57
C LEU A 12 -24.78 -12.34 1.71
N LEU A 13 -25.49 -12.57 0.61
CA LEU A 13 -26.80 -13.26 0.60
C LEU A 13 -26.73 -14.72 1.07
N GLY A 14 -25.56 -15.36 1.07
CA GLY A 14 -25.35 -16.68 1.68
C GLY A 14 -25.34 -16.65 3.22
N TYR A 15 -25.21 -15.46 3.81
CA TYR A 15 -25.08 -15.26 5.26
C TYR A 15 -26.13 -14.30 5.84
N LEU A 16 -26.73 -13.44 5.02
CA LEU A 16 -27.60 -12.35 5.42
C LEU A 16 -28.89 -12.34 4.58
N SER A 17 -29.96 -11.78 5.14
CA SER A 17 -31.15 -11.43 4.36
C SER A 17 -30.84 -10.35 3.32
N THR A 18 -31.64 -10.27 2.25
CA THR A 18 -31.48 -9.27 1.19
C THR A 18 -31.38 -7.85 1.74
N MET A 19 -32.26 -7.47 2.67
CA MET A 19 -32.25 -6.13 3.27
C MET A 19 -30.96 -5.85 4.05
N ASN A 20 -30.47 -6.83 4.82
CA ASN A 20 -29.24 -6.68 5.60
C ASN A 20 -27.99 -6.67 4.71
N ALA A 21 -27.94 -7.49 3.65
CA ALA A 21 -26.85 -7.52 2.69
C ALA A 21 -26.71 -6.17 1.96
N GLU A 22 -27.80 -5.64 1.41
CA GLU A 22 -27.82 -4.35 0.70
C GLU A 22 -27.46 -3.18 1.63
N GLY A 23 -28.10 -3.14 2.80
CA GLY A 23 -27.85 -2.08 3.78
C GLY A 23 -26.42 -2.10 4.32
N LEU A 24 -25.83 -3.29 4.47
CA LEU A 24 -24.45 -3.44 4.89
C LEU A 24 -23.48 -2.96 3.79
N LEU A 25 -23.64 -3.43 2.55
CA LEU A 25 -22.74 -3.09 1.46
C LEU A 25 -22.80 -1.60 1.09
N THR A 26 -24.01 -1.03 1.04
CA THR A 26 -24.20 0.41 0.79
C THR A 26 -23.51 1.26 1.86
N ARG A 27 -23.61 0.86 3.13
CA ARG A 27 -22.95 1.58 4.24
C ARG A 27 -21.44 1.42 4.21
N ALA A 28 -20.93 0.24 3.85
CA ALA A 28 -19.50 0.00 3.72
C ALA A 28 -18.89 0.88 2.62
N LEU A 29 -19.53 0.96 1.44
CA LEU A 29 -19.09 1.83 0.34
C LEU A 29 -19.09 3.30 0.73
N ARG A 30 -20.17 3.77 1.39
CA ARG A 30 -20.26 5.15 1.86
C ARG A 30 -19.19 5.49 2.90
N GLU A 31 -18.89 4.58 3.82
CA GLU A 31 -17.87 4.77 4.84
C GLU A 31 -16.46 4.85 4.25
N ALA A 32 -16.20 4.12 3.17
CA ALA A 32 -14.94 4.17 2.44
C ALA A 32 -14.89 5.26 1.35
N GLU A 33 -15.92 6.12 1.25
CA GLU A 33 -16.07 7.17 0.23
C GLU A 33 -15.94 6.65 -1.21
N ILE A 34 -16.32 5.39 -1.45
CA ILE A 34 -16.27 4.77 -2.78
C ILE A 34 -17.60 4.99 -3.50
N ASP A 35 -17.53 5.55 -4.72
CA ASP A 35 -18.67 5.68 -5.61
C ASP A 35 -19.17 4.29 -6.05
N PRO A 36 -20.43 3.90 -5.72
CA PRO A 36 -21.00 2.61 -6.13
C PRO A 36 -21.02 2.39 -7.66
N ALA A 37 -20.98 3.45 -8.46
CA ALA A 37 -20.93 3.36 -9.92
C ALA A 37 -19.52 3.03 -10.46
N ARG A 38 -18.47 3.29 -9.67
CA ARG A 38 -17.05 3.06 -10.03
C ARG A 38 -16.40 1.92 -9.26
N PHE A 39 -17.13 1.33 -8.33
CA PHE A 39 -16.67 0.28 -7.43
C PHE A 39 -16.17 -0.97 -8.18
N THR A 40 -14.97 -1.43 -7.82
CA THR A 40 -14.30 -2.62 -8.36
C THR A 40 -13.94 -3.62 -7.26
N LEU A 41 -13.54 -4.85 -7.62
CA LEU A 41 -13.05 -5.82 -6.63
C LEU A 41 -11.73 -5.42 -5.98
N ASP A 42 -10.95 -4.52 -6.60
CA ASP A 42 -9.69 -4.02 -6.02
C ASP A 42 -9.96 -3.21 -4.75
N ASP A 43 -11.13 -2.57 -4.68
CA ASP A 43 -11.58 -1.79 -3.53
C ASP A 43 -12.05 -2.66 -2.35
N LEU A 44 -12.30 -3.96 -2.56
CA LEU A 44 -12.92 -4.86 -1.58
C LEU A 44 -12.16 -4.89 -0.25
N GLY A 45 -10.83 -4.74 -0.26
CA GLY A 45 -10.06 -4.88 0.98
C GLY A 45 -10.13 -3.64 1.86
N VAL A 46 -10.46 -2.47 1.31
CA VAL A 46 -10.84 -1.28 2.12
C VAL A 46 -12.19 -1.52 2.78
N LEU A 47 -13.09 -2.25 2.11
CA LEU A 47 -14.44 -2.53 2.61
C LEU A 47 -14.49 -3.66 3.64
N LEU A 48 -13.60 -4.66 3.55
CA LEU A 48 -13.61 -5.86 4.38
C LEU A 48 -13.73 -5.55 5.89
N PRO A 49 -12.96 -4.63 6.49
CA PRO A 49 -13.10 -4.32 7.92
C PRO A 49 -14.49 -3.78 8.30
N SER A 50 -15.08 -2.90 7.47
CA SER A 50 -16.43 -2.38 7.73
C SER A 50 -17.50 -3.45 7.54
N ILE A 51 -17.35 -4.28 6.51
CA ILE A 51 -18.22 -5.43 6.25
C ILE A 51 -18.18 -6.41 7.42
N GLU A 52 -16.99 -6.83 7.86
CA GLU A 52 -16.81 -7.76 8.97
C GLU A 52 -17.46 -7.21 10.25
N ARG A 53 -17.15 -5.97 10.63
CA ARG A 53 -17.67 -5.34 11.85
C ARG A 53 -19.20 -5.29 11.88
N ARG A 54 -19.83 -4.95 10.74
CA ARG A 54 -21.30 -4.87 10.61
C ARG A 54 -21.93 -6.26 10.53
N ALA A 55 -21.28 -7.22 9.87
CA ALA A 55 -21.76 -8.59 9.77
C ALA A 55 -21.90 -9.25 11.16
N ARG A 56 -21.07 -8.86 12.16
CA ARG A 56 -21.21 -9.34 13.56
C ARG A 56 -22.56 -9.07 14.19
N LEU A 57 -23.32 -8.09 13.68
CA LEU A 57 -24.66 -7.75 14.18
C LEU A 57 -25.73 -8.76 13.74
N TYR A 58 -25.44 -9.56 12.71
CA TYR A 58 -26.42 -10.39 12.03
C TYR A 58 -25.96 -11.84 11.84
N VAL A 59 -24.65 -12.09 11.81
CA VAL A 59 -24.03 -13.39 11.54
C VAL A 59 -23.47 -13.97 12.83
N GLU A 60 -23.76 -15.24 13.08
CA GLU A 60 -23.22 -15.99 14.22
C GLU A 60 -21.68 -15.98 14.24
N PRO A 61 -21.03 -15.83 15.42
CA PRO A 61 -19.58 -15.75 15.52
C PRO A 61 -18.82 -16.90 14.82
N ALA A 62 -19.36 -18.12 14.88
CA ALA A 62 -18.75 -19.30 14.25
C ALA A 62 -18.73 -19.23 12.71
N ARG A 63 -19.62 -18.44 12.09
CA ARG A 63 -19.74 -18.31 10.63
C ARG A 63 -18.94 -17.13 10.06
N LEU A 64 -18.53 -16.18 10.89
CA LEU A 64 -17.77 -15.00 10.47
C LEU A 64 -16.44 -15.35 9.77
N PRO A 65 -15.62 -16.33 10.24
CA PRO A 65 -14.39 -16.69 9.54
C PRO A 65 -14.65 -17.19 8.11
N ARG A 66 -15.76 -17.92 7.90
CA ARG A 66 -16.13 -18.43 6.58
C ARG A 66 -16.62 -17.33 5.65
N LEU A 67 -17.47 -16.42 6.15
CA LEU A 67 -17.88 -15.22 5.40
C LEU A 67 -16.66 -14.41 4.96
N LYS A 68 -15.71 -14.20 5.88
CA LYS A 68 -14.44 -13.52 5.57
C LYS A 68 -13.68 -14.24 4.48
N ALA A 69 -13.53 -15.56 4.57
CA ALA A 69 -12.83 -16.37 3.58
C ALA A 69 -13.49 -16.28 2.20
N ASP A 70 -14.82 -16.38 2.11
CA ASP A 70 -15.57 -16.29 0.86
C ASP A 70 -15.46 -14.90 0.22
N LEU A 71 -15.56 -13.83 1.02
CA LEU A 71 -15.32 -12.46 0.55
C LEU A 71 -13.87 -12.27 0.12
N THR A 72 -12.91 -12.88 0.82
CA THR A 72 -11.50 -12.79 0.46
C THR A 72 -11.21 -13.54 -0.84
N ALA A 73 -11.90 -14.65 -1.09
CA ALA A 73 -11.77 -15.41 -2.33
C ALA A 73 -12.27 -14.63 -3.55
N LEU A 74 -13.28 -13.74 -3.40
CA LEU A 74 -13.78 -12.90 -4.50
C LEU A 74 -12.73 -11.94 -5.04
N GLY A 75 -11.92 -11.34 -4.16
CA GLY A 75 -10.84 -10.46 -4.60
C GLY A 75 -9.61 -11.23 -5.08
N GLY A 76 -9.53 -12.54 -4.85
CA GLY A 76 -8.37 -13.35 -5.21
C GLY A 76 -7.08 -12.79 -4.63
N GLU A 77 -5.98 -12.86 -5.41
CA GLU A 77 -4.72 -12.21 -5.02
C GLU A 77 -4.89 -10.70 -4.81
N ARG A 78 -5.80 -10.01 -5.51
CA ARG A 78 -5.94 -8.53 -5.50
C ARG A 78 -6.26 -7.95 -4.12
N LEU A 79 -6.89 -8.72 -3.23
CA LEU A 79 -7.14 -8.30 -1.85
C LEU A 79 -5.89 -8.25 -0.97
N ALA A 80 -4.83 -8.94 -1.37
CA ALA A 80 -3.52 -8.77 -0.77
C ALA A 80 -2.81 -7.51 -1.30
N PHE A 81 -3.42 -6.71 -2.18
CA PHE A 81 -2.77 -5.63 -2.93
C PHE A 81 -3.53 -4.30 -2.74
N HIS A 82 -3.61 -3.80 -1.51
CA HIS A 82 -3.95 -2.38 -1.31
C HIS A 82 -2.74 -1.54 -1.69
N SER A 83 -2.78 -0.96 -2.89
CA SER A 83 -1.75 -0.06 -3.40
C SER A 83 -2.22 1.39 -3.34
N LYS A 84 -1.38 2.28 -2.81
CA LYS A 84 -1.59 3.73 -2.84
C LYS A 84 -0.41 4.40 -3.52
N ILE A 85 -0.68 5.09 -4.62
CA ILE A 85 0.33 5.81 -5.40
C ILE A 85 0.23 7.31 -5.10
N LEU A 86 1.37 7.93 -4.78
CA LEU A 86 1.49 9.38 -4.59
C LEU A 86 2.49 9.96 -5.60
N PRO A 87 2.12 11.03 -6.33
CA PRO A 87 3.09 11.78 -7.12
C PRO A 87 4.06 12.53 -6.20
N ILE A 88 5.34 12.58 -6.58
CA ILE A 88 6.40 13.27 -5.87
C ILE A 88 7.05 14.28 -6.83
N ARG A 89 6.86 15.57 -6.56
CA ARG A 89 7.36 16.67 -7.40
C ARG A 89 8.04 17.76 -6.59
N HIS A 90 7.56 18.02 -5.37
CA HIS A 90 8.05 19.09 -4.51
C HIS A 90 8.26 18.61 -3.07
N GLU A 91 8.97 19.39 -2.26
CA GLU A 91 9.30 19.00 -0.87
C GLU A 91 8.07 18.71 0.01
N ALA A 92 6.95 19.39 -0.24
CA ALA A 92 5.69 19.14 0.46
C ALA A 92 5.20 17.69 0.29
N ASP A 93 5.42 17.10 -0.88
CA ASP A 93 5.00 15.72 -1.19
C ASP A 93 5.75 14.69 -0.33
N ILE A 94 6.98 15.00 0.08
CA ILE A 94 7.78 14.15 0.97
C ILE A 94 7.07 13.99 2.32
N SER A 95 6.56 15.09 2.87
CA SER A 95 5.82 15.04 4.15
C SER A 95 4.51 14.27 4.00
N THR A 96 3.76 14.51 2.91
CA THR A 96 2.52 13.79 2.61
C THR A 96 2.73 12.29 2.46
N ALA A 97 3.78 11.87 1.74
CA ALA A 97 4.13 10.47 1.57
C ALA A 97 4.51 9.82 2.90
N ARG A 98 5.29 10.51 3.73
CA ARG A 98 5.70 10.04 5.06
C ARG A 98 4.50 9.84 6.00
N VAL A 99 3.58 10.80 6.07
CA VAL A 99 2.38 10.70 6.92
C VAL A 99 1.49 9.56 6.42
N THR A 100 1.25 9.49 5.11
CA THR A 100 0.45 8.42 4.51
C THR A 100 1.02 7.04 4.81
N ALA A 101 2.34 6.87 4.70
CA ALA A 101 2.99 5.59 4.99
C ALA A 101 2.79 5.15 6.43
N LYS A 102 2.88 6.10 7.37
CA LYS A 102 2.63 5.87 8.79
C LYS A 102 1.19 5.44 9.01
N ASP A 103 0.21 6.15 8.43
CA ASP A 103 -1.20 5.81 8.56
C ASP A 103 -1.51 4.40 8.01
N VAL A 104 -0.92 4.03 6.88
CA VAL A 104 -1.09 2.69 6.30
C VAL A 104 -0.45 1.60 7.18
N CYS A 105 0.75 1.84 7.71
CA CYS A 105 1.42 0.91 8.63
C CYS A 105 0.63 0.74 9.94
N ASP A 106 0.21 1.85 10.54
CA ASP A 106 -0.50 1.86 11.82
C ASP A 106 -1.89 1.21 11.65
N GLY A 107 -2.60 1.50 10.56
CA GLY A 107 -3.85 0.83 10.17
C GLY A 107 -3.70 -0.66 9.82
N ALA A 108 -2.47 -1.13 9.57
CA ALA A 108 -2.16 -2.54 9.38
C ALA A 108 -1.78 -3.26 10.70
N GLY A 109 -1.67 -2.53 11.82
CA GLY A 109 -1.23 -3.07 13.10
C GLY A 109 0.28 -3.30 13.19
N ALA A 110 1.07 -2.62 12.36
CA ALA A 110 2.52 -2.69 12.40
C ALA A 110 3.07 -2.21 13.75
N ARG A 111 4.21 -2.77 14.17
CA ARG A 111 4.93 -2.26 15.35
C ARG A 111 5.44 -0.86 15.08
N SER A 112 5.45 0.01 16.10
CA SER A 112 5.87 1.42 15.96
C SER A 112 7.25 1.60 15.31
N PHE A 113 8.21 0.71 15.61
CA PHE A 113 9.53 0.78 14.98
C PHE A 113 9.49 0.47 13.48
N VAL A 114 8.59 -0.42 13.03
CA VAL A 114 8.40 -0.76 11.61
C VAL A 114 7.78 0.42 10.87
N SER A 115 6.76 1.04 11.47
CA SER A 115 6.12 2.24 10.94
C SER A 115 7.14 3.38 10.73
N HIS A 116 8.01 3.63 11.73
CA HIS A 116 9.11 4.60 11.59
C HIS A 116 10.13 4.21 10.51
N LYS A 117 10.52 2.93 10.44
CA LYS A 117 11.45 2.40 9.43
C LYS A 117 10.95 2.64 8.00
N VAL A 118 9.69 2.32 7.73
CA VAL A 118 9.02 2.56 6.43
C VAL A 118 8.96 4.06 6.13
N ALA A 119 8.53 4.88 7.09
CA ALA A 119 8.43 6.33 6.94
C ALA A 119 9.79 7.00 6.64
N THR A 120 10.87 6.55 7.29
CA THR A 120 12.23 7.01 6.99
C THR A 120 12.65 6.61 5.59
N ALA A 121 12.43 5.35 5.18
CA ALA A 121 12.80 4.89 3.85
C ALA A 121 12.08 5.67 2.74
N ILE A 122 10.76 5.89 2.88
CA ILE A 122 9.97 6.70 1.96
C ILE A 122 10.45 8.15 1.90
N SER A 123 10.83 8.74 3.04
CA SER A 123 11.35 10.11 3.07
C SER A 123 12.66 10.25 2.27
N GLU A 124 13.55 9.27 2.37
CA GLU A 124 14.80 9.24 1.59
C GLU A 124 14.54 9.03 0.09
N LEU A 125 13.65 8.10 -0.26
CA LEU A 125 13.29 7.84 -1.67
C LEU A 125 12.62 9.06 -2.30
N ALA A 126 11.63 9.66 -1.62
CA ALA A 126 10.94 10.85 -2.11
C ALA A 126 11.91 12.03 -2.27
N ARG A 127 12.84 12.21 -1.32
CA ARG A 127 13.88 13.22 -1.42
C ARG A 127 14.77 12.98 -2.64
N ASN A 128 15.19 11.75 -2.89
CA ASN A 128 15.99 11.46 -4.08
C ASN A 128 15.24 11.82 -5.38
N ILE A 129 13.95 11.52 -5.46
CA ILE A 129 13.11 11.90 -6.61
C ILE A 129 13.10 13.43 -6.78
N VAL A 130 12.79 14.19 -5.71
CA VAL A 130 12.70 15.66 -5.78
C VAL A 130 14.03 16.31 -6.16
N HIS A 131 15.17 15.82 -5.63
CA HIS A 131 16.46 16.48 -5.80
C HIS A 131 17.22 16.10 -7.06
N TYR A 132 17.01 14.90 -7.59
CA TYR A 132 17.84 14.36 -8.68
C TYR A 132 17.08 14.15 -9.99
N THR A 133 15.77 14.38 -10.01
CA THR A 133 14.91 14.02 -11.15
C THR A 133 13.87 15.10 -11.42
N PRO A 134 13.24 15.14 -12.60
CA PRO A 134 12.10 16.03 -12.88
C PRO A 134 10.84 15.71 -12.06
N GLY A 135 10.82 14.62 -11.30
CA GLY A 135 9.69 14.11 -10.54
C GLY A 135 9.47 12.62 -10.74
N GLY A 136 8.55 12.06 -9.95
CA GLY A 136 8.29 10.64 -9.92
C GLY A 136 7.07 10.27 -9.09
N SER A 137 7.03 9.03 -8.60
CA SER A 137 5.98 8.54 -7.74
C SER A 137 6.51 7.58 -6.68
N ILE A 138 5.75 7.48 -5.59
CA ILE A 138 5.89 6.41 -4.59
C ILE A 138 4.59 5.62 -4.54
N GLU A 139 4.69 4.33 -4.76
CA GLU A 139 3.65 3.34 -4.56
C GLU A 139 3.88 2.61 -3.24
N MET A 140 2.84 2.52 -2.42
CA MET A 140 2.83 1.82 -1.13
C MET A 140 1.85 0.66 -1.21
N ILE A 141 2.33 -0.57 -1.01
CA ILE A 141 1.54 -1.77 -1.18
C ILE A 141 1.55 -2.57 0.13
N LEU A 142 0.36 -2.82 0.67
CA LEU A 142 0.21 -3.64 1.87
C LEU A 142 -0.26 -5.06 1.51
N ARG A 143 0.63 -6.04 1.74
CA ARG A 143 0.37 -7.48 1.68
C ARG A 143 -0.02 -7.99 3.04
N ARG A 144 -1.24 -8.51 3.17
CA ARG A 144 -1.79 -9.02 4.44
C ARG A 144 -1.70 -10.53 4.59
N ASP A 145 -1.25 -11.25 3.56
CA ASP A 145 -0.92 -12.66 3.66
C ASP A 145 0.21 -12.88 4.67
N PRO A 146 0.20 -13.95 5.50
CA PRO A 146 1.29 -14.20 6.43
C PRO A 146 2.57 -14.67 5.72
N PRO A 147 3.76 -14.09 6.01
CA PRO A 147 3.97 -12.92 6.87
C PRO A 147 3.55 -11.63 6.16
N ALA A 148 2.89 -10.72 6.89
CA ALA A 148 2.43 -9.46 6.34
C ALA A 148 3.62 -8.56 5.94
N ARG A 149 3.51 -7.90 4.78
CA ARG A 149 4.59 -7.14 4.16
C ARG A 149 4.12 -5.76 3.71
N PHE A 150 5.00 -4.78 3.87
CA PHE A 150 4.84 -3.45 3.30
C PHE A 150 5.89 -3.28 2.19
N ILE A 151 5.41 -3.12 0.96
CA ILE A 151 6.25 -2.93 -0.20
C ILE A 151 6.18 -1.45 -0.60
N VAL A 152 7.32 -0.86 -0.90
CA VAL A 152 7.41 0.50 -1.43
C VAL A 152 8.11 0.44 -2.77
N VAL A 153 7.48 1.01 -3.79
CA VAL A 153 8.08 1.19 -5.12
C VAL A 153 8.23 2.68 -5.39
N ALA A 154 9.47 3.14 -5.55
CA ALA A 154 9.79 4.48 -6.03
C ALA A 154 10.15 4.44 -7.51
N LEU A 155 9.54 5.31 -8.30
CA LEU A 155 9.75 5.43 -9.74
C LEU A 155 10.04 6.87 -10.12
N ASP A 156 11.04 7.11 -10.95
CA ASP A 156 11.31 8.39 -11.58
C ASP A 156 11.66 8.23 -13.06
N GLN A 157 11.69 9.35 -13.78
CA GLN A 157 12.11 9.45 -15.19
C GLN A 157 13.39 10.29 -15.34
N GLY A 158 14.30 10.20 -14.37
CA GLY A 158 15.59 10.88 -14.42
C GLY A 158 16.59 10.19 -15.36
N ALA A 159 17.83 10.69 -15.37
CA ALA A 159 18.92 10.10 -16.18
C ALA A 159 19.53 8.81 -15.58
N GLY A 160 18.96 8.30 -14.48
CA GLY A 160 19.50 7.18 -13.72
C GLY A 160 20.71 7.53 -12.85
N ILE A 161 21.33 6.50 -12.26
CA ILE A 161 22.47 6.59 -11.34
C ILE A 161 23.71 6.02 -12.01
N THR A 162 24.61 6.89 -12.50
CA THR A 162 25.80 6.49 -13.28
C THR A 162 26.75 5.55 -12.53
N ASN A 163 27.02 5.78 -11.24
CA ASN A 163 27.96 5.00 -10.44
C ASN A 163 27.25 4.09 -9.42
N LEU A 164 26.13 3.48 -9.81
CA LEU A 164 25.26 2.73 -8.89
C LEU A 164 26.03 1.71 -8.01
N THR A 165 26.95 0.95 -8.59
CA THR A 165 27.77 -0.03 -7.87
C THR A 165 28.59 0.60 -6.73
N GLU A 166 29.14 1.79 -6.94
CA GLU A 166 29.91 2.51 -5.92
C GLU A 166 29.01 3.09 -4.82
N VAL A 167 27.81 3.57 -5.20
CA VAL A 167 26.79 4.05 -4.25
C VAL A 167 26.35 2.91 -3.33
N LEU A 168 26.05 1.74 -3.90
CA LEU A 168 25.61 0.56 -3.14
C LEU A 168 26.74 -0.05 -2.30
N ALA A 169 28.00 0.14 -2.71
CA ALA A 169 29.17 -0.24 -1.93
C ALA A 169 29.53 0.76 -0.82
N GLY A 170 28.81 1.89 -0.72
CA GLY A 170 29.09 2.94 0.26
C GLY A 170 30.39 3.70 0.01
N ARG A 171 30.96 3.60 -1.19
CA ARG A 171 32.20 4.30 -1.59
C ARG A 171 31.91 5.69 -2.19
N TYR A 172 30.65 6.00 -2.46
CA TYR A 172 30.21 7.30 -2.93
C TYR A 172 29.77 8.21 -1.77
N ARG A 173 30.20 9.46 -1.78
CA ARG A 173 29.79 10.50 -0.83
C ARG A 173 29.05 11.60 -1.57
N SER A 174 27.77 11.81 -1.26
CA SER A 174 26.99 12.86 -1.94
C SER A 174 27.53 14.25 -1.61
N LYS A 175 27.50 15.16 -2.59
CA LYS A 175 27.91 16.57 -2.42
C LYS A 175 27.05 17.34 -1.40
N THR A 176 25.85 16.87 -1.13
CA THR A 176 24.89 17.42 -0.13
C THR A 176 25.14 16.92 1.30
N GLY A 177 26.20 16.13 1.53
CA GLY A 177 26.68 15.81 2.88
C GLY A 177 26.01 14.61 3.56
N LEU A 178 24.90 14.08 3.04
CA LEU A 178 24.21 12.96 3.69
C LEU A 178 24.60 11.58 3.17
N GLY A 179 25.11 11.41 1.94
CA GLY A 179 25.84 10.22 1.42
C GLY A 179 25.29 8.80 1.70
N ARG A 180 24.10 8.69 2.29
CA ARG A 180 23.59 7.49 2.95
C ARG A 180 22.10 7.29 2.69
N GLY A 181 21.42 8.14 1.91
CA GLY A 181 19.98 8.00 1.68
C GLY A 181 19.63 6.62 1.11
N LEU A 182 20.23 6.26 -0.02
CA LEU A 182 19.99 4.96 -0.67
C LEU A 182 20.52 3.76 0.13
N LEU A 183 21.71 3.89 0.73
CA LEU A 183 22.28 2.82 1.56
C LEU A 183 21.49 2.63 2.87
N GLY A 184 20.96 3.72 3.43
CA GLY A 184 20.09 3.75 4.58
C GLY A 184 18.78 3.05 4.27
N VAL A 185 18.15 3.37 3.14
CA VAL A 185 16.97 2.65 2.63
C VAL A 185 17.26 1.14 2.52
N LYS A 186 18.39 0.75 1.91
CA LYS A 186 18.79 -0.66 1.80
C LYS A 186 18.98 -1.34 3.17
N ARG A 187 19.47 -0.63 4.19
CA ARG A 187 19.65 -1.16 5.56
C ARG A 187 18.34 -1.26 6.34
N LEU A 188 17.38 -0.39 6.04
CA LEU A 188 16.06 -0.40 6.66
C LEU A 188 15.19 -1.52 6.10
N ALA A 189 15.34 -1.86 4.82
CA ALA A 189 14.55 -2.88 4.15
C ALA A 189 15.00 -4.33 4.45
N ASP A 190 14.05 -5.27 4.42
CA ASP A 190 14.32 -6.70 4.46
C ASP A 190 14.65 -7.23 3.05
N ARG A 191 14.04 -6.66 2.00
CA ARG A 191 14.45 -6.83 0.60
C ARG A 191 14.65 -5.49 -0.07
N PHE A 192 15.63 -5.40 -0.96
CA PHE A 192 15.95 -4.20 -1.71
C PHE A 192 16.32 -4.57 -3.14
N HIS A 193 15.65 -3.95 -4.10
CA HIS A 193 15.95 -4.05 -5.52
C HIS A 193 16.03 -2.64 -6.12
N ILE A 194 16.96 -2.45 -7.05
CA ILE A 194 17.11 -1.20 -7.78
C ILE A 194 17.46 -1.52 -9.23
N ASP A 195 16.74 -0.88 -10.14
CA ASP A 195 17.04 -0.81 -11.55
C ASP A 195 17.16 0.67 -11.92
N SER A 196 18.23 1.04 -12.63
CA SER A 196 18.52 2.44 -12.93
C SER A 196 19.23 2.56 -14.27
N GLY A 197 18.74 3.44 -15.12
CA GLY A 197 19.31 3.68 -16.44
C GLY A 197 18.78 4.96 -17.08
N PRO A 198 19.01 5.16 -18.39
CA PRO A 198 18.62 6.37 -19.10
C PRO A 198 17.11 6.65 -19.12
N GLN A 199 16.28 5.65 -18.79
CA GLN A 199 14.81 5.76 -18.74
C GLN A 199 14.28 6.11 -17.34
N GLY A 200 15.17 6.29 -16.35
CA GLY A 200 14.81 6.55 -14.97
C GLY A 200 15.34 5.52 -13.98
N THR A 201 14.87 5.63 -12.75
CA THR A 201 15.20 4.69 -11.67
C THR A 201 13.94 4.08 -11.08
N ARG A 202 13.96 2.76 -10.86
CA ARG A 202 12.99 2.00 -10.08
C ARG A 202 13.66 1.43 -8.86
N ILE A 203 13.17 1.77 -7.67
CA ILE A 203 13.61 1.19 -6.41
C ILE A 203 12.43 0.49 -5.76
N GLU A 204 12.61 -0.76 -5.39
CA GLU A 204 11.62 -1.55 -4.68
C GLU A 204 12.21 -2.03 -3.35
N ILE A 205 11.48 -1.78 -2.27
CA ILE A 205 11.82 -2.29 -0.94
C ILE A 205 10.66 -3.03 -0.32
N GLU A 206 10.98 -4.05 0.47
CA GLU A 206 10.02 -4.81 1.27
C GLU A 206 10.41 -4.71 2.75
N VAL A 207 9.42 -4.50 3.61
CA VAL A 207 9.55 -4.52 5.06
C VAL A 207 8.50 -5.46 5.65
N HIS A 208 8.92 -6.38 6.51
CA HIS A 208 8.02 -7.25 7.26
C HIS A 208 7.35 -6.47 8.41
N LEU A 209 6.03 -6.63 8.56
CA LEU A 209 5.24 -5.97 9.62
C LEU A 209 5.30 -6.70 10.97
#